data_AF-A0A0A9YX90-F1
#
_entry.id   AF-A0A0A9YX90-F1
#
_cell.length_a   1.000
_cell.length_b   1.000
_cell.length_c   1.000
_cell.angle_alpha   90.00
_cell.angle_beta   90.00
_cell.angle_gamma   90.00
#
_symmetry.space_group_name_H-M   'P 1'
#
loop_
_entity.id
_entity.type
_entity.pdbx_description
1 polymer ?
#
loop_
_entity_poly.entity_id
_entity_poly.type
_entity_poly.pdbx_seq_one_letter_code
_entity_poly.pdbx_strand_id
1 'polypeptide(L)'
;MFSLGVLLYELLTLKRPFDGANMNEVMQKTLAGKYEPLPSKISPEMTEIVADLLSGDPTKRPSSSKLLNRPVCKLFMSGLLEIVQSQPAFQGKLRDTITEQIKKTKQMLTQ
;
A
#
# COMPACT_ATOMS: atom_id res chain seq x y z
N MET A 1 -0.45 7.98 3.09
CA MET A 1 0.07 7.49 1.78
C MET A 1 1.54 7.25 1.81
N PHE A 2 2.35 8.28 2.07
CA PHE A 2 3.79 8.12 2.14
C PHE A 2 4.23 7.00 3.10
N SER A 3 3.70 6.99 4.33
CA SER A 3 3.95 5.92 5.30
C SER A 3 3.59 4.52 4.81
N LEU A 4 2.52 4.37 4.02
CA LEU A 4 2.16 3.09 3.40
C LEU A 4 3.20 2.67 2.37
N GLY A 5 3.69 3.60 1.55
CA GLY A 5 4.78 3.33 0.60
C GLY A 5 6.06 2.86 1.31
N VAL A 6 6.40 3.49 2.44
CA VAL A 6 7.57 3.08 3.25
C VAL A 6 7.39 1.66 3.77
N LEU A 7 6.24 1.36 4.37
CA LEU A 7 5.94 0.02 4.89
C LEU A 7 5.94 -1.04 3.78
N LEU A 8 5.33 -0.75 2.63
CA LEU A 8 5.32 -1.70 1.51
C LEU A 8 6.73 -1.96 0.99
N TYR A 9 7.55 -0.92 0.83
CA TYR A 9 8.94 -1.08 0.42
C TYR A 9 9.72 -1.95 1.42
N GLU A 10 9.57 -1.70 2.71
CA GLU A 10 10.22 -2.49 3.77
C GLU A 10 9.77 -3.94 3.77
N LEU A 11 8.47 -4.22 3.57
CA LEU A 11 7.97 -5.60 3.50
C LEU A 11 8.50 -6.36 2.29
N LEU A 12 8.70 -5.67 1.17
CA LEU A 12 9.16 -6.29 -0.09
C LEU A 12 10.67 -6.49 -0.14
N THR A 13 11.44 -5.63 0.54
CA THR A 13 12.91 -5.60 0.44
C THR A 13 13.63 -5.94 1.74
N LEU A 14 12.93 -5.90 2.88
CA LEU A 14 13.47 -5.94 4.24
C LEU A 14 14.50 -4.82 4.51
N LYS A 15 14.40 -3.71 3.77
CA LYS A 15 15.28 -2.54 3.86
C LYS A 15 14.45 -1.26 3.86
N ARG A 16 14.99 -0.20 4.46
CA ARG A 16 14.39 1.13 4.39
C ARG A 16 14.52 1.71 2.97
N PRO A 17 13.51 2.41 2.45
CA PRO A 17 13.62 3.08 1.14
C PRO A 17 14.61 4.25 1.19
N PHE A 18 14.61 5.01 2.28
CA PHE A 18 15.50 6.15 2.49
C PHE A 18 16.35 5.89 3.74
N ASP A 19 17.65 5.77 3.55
CA ASP A 19 18.62 5.59 4.62
C ASP A 19 19.86 6.47 4.37
N GLY A 20 20.61 6.78 5.41
CA GLY A 20 21.74 7.69 5.32
C GLY A 20 22.52 7.79 6.64
N ALA A 21 23.72 8.37 6.58
CA ALA A 21 24.61 8.49 7.74
C ALA A 21 24.06 9.44 8.82
N ASN A 22 23.13 10.33 8.46
CA ASN A 22 22.49 11.28 9.37
C ASN A 22 21.10 11.71 8.87
N MET A 23 20.36 12.41 9.72
CA MET A 23 18.98 12.85 9.44
C MET A 23 18.88 13.76 8.21
N ASN A 24 19.89 14.61 7.96
CA ASN A 24 19.88 15.50 6.80
C ASN A 24 19.94 14.70 5.49
N GLU A 25 20.77 13.66 5.43
CA GLU A 25 20.86 12.80 4.25
C GLU A 25 19.54 12.05 3.99
N VAL A 26 18.93 11.49 5.04
CA VAL A 26 17.63 10.81 4.95
C VAL A 26 16.55 11.78 4.45
N MET A 27 16.53 13.00 4.98
CA MET A 27 15.58 14.04 4.55
C MET A 27 15.79 14.40 3.07
N GLN A 28 17.02 14.61 2.63
CA GLN A 28 17.31 14.95 1.23
C GLN A 28 16.89 13.83 0.26
N LYS A 29 17.20 12.56 0.59
CA LYS A 29 16.76 11.41 -0.24
C LYS A 29 15.25 11.28 -0.28
N THR A 30 14.59 11.49 0.87
CA THR A 30 13.12 11.47 1.00
C THR A 30 12.47 12.55 0.13
N LEU A 31 12.95 13.79 0.22
CA LEU A 31 12.43 14.91 -0.57
C LEU A 31 12.69 14.73 -2.07
N ALA A 32 13.84 14.16 -2.43
CA ALA A 32 14.17 13.82 -3.81
C ALA A 32 13.34 12.65 -4.37
N GLY A 33 12.68 11.85 -3.51
CA GLY A 33 11.99 10.63 -3.91
C GLY A 33 12.94 9.58 -4.49
N LYS A 34 14.22 9.61 -4.12
CA LYS A 34 15.25 8.68 -4.62
C LYS A 34 15.49 7.56 -3.63
N TYR A 35 15.15 6.35 -4.03
CA TYR A 35 15.37 5.11 -3.28
C TYR A 35 15.83 4.01 -4.25
N GLU A 36 16.40 2.94 -3.71
CA GLU A 36 16.87 1.82 -4.53
C GLU A 36 15.69 1.12 -5.23
N PRO A 37 15.80 0.78 -6.53
CA PRO A 37 14.72 0.09 -7.23
C PRO A 37 14.34 -1.24 -6.55
N LEU A 38 13.06 -1.60 -6.62
CA LEU A 38 12.61 -2.90 -6.12
C LEU A 38 13.27 -4.04 -6.92
N PRO A 39 13.51 -5.21 -6.28
CA PRO A 39 14.02 -6.38 -6.98
C PRO A 39 13.13 -6.81 -8.15
N SER A 40 13.74 -7.31 -9.23
CA SER A 40 13.04 -7.72 -10.47
C SER A 40 11.99 -8.84 -10.29
N LYS A 41 12.04 -9.57 -9.17
CA LYS A 41 11.02 -10.57 -8.81
C LYS A 41 9.68 -9.96 -8.37
N ILE A 42 9.64 -8.67 -8.06
CA ILE A 42 8.41 -7.98 -7.65
C ILE A 42 7.63 -7.59 -8.91
N SER A 43 6.31 -7.73 -8.86
CA SER A 43 5.47 -7.45 -10.03
C SER A 43 5.56 -5.97 -10.44
N PRO A 44 5.42 -5.66 -11.74
CA PRO A 44 5.41 -4.26 -12.21
C PRO A 44 4.34 -3.42 -11.52
N GLU A 45 3.13 -3.98 -11.30
CA GLU A 45 2.02 -3.28 -10.67
C GLU A 45 2.33 -2.88 -9.23
N MET A 46 3.01 -3.75 -8.48
CA MET A 46 3.45 -3.44 -7.12
C MET A 46 4.56 -2.39 -7.13
N THR A 47 5.46 -2.45 -8.10
CA THR A 47 6.53 -1.46 -8.26
C THR A 47 5.98 -0.07 -8.54
N GLU A 48 4.99 0.03 -9.42
CA GLU A 48 4.28 1.29 -9.70
C GLU A 48 3.55 1.82 -8.46
N ILE A 49 2.86 0.95 -7.71
CA ILE A 49 2.18 1.35 -6.46
C ILE A 49 3.17 1.95 -5.46
N VAL A 50 4.31 1.30 -5.24
CA VAL A 50 5.33 1.80 -4.31
C VAL A 50 5.91 3.12 -4.78
N ALA A 51 6.21 3.26 -6.08
CA ALA A 51 6.72 4.50 -6.67
C ALA A 51 5.75 5.67 -6.50
N ASP A 52 4.48 5.45 -6.78
CA ASP A 52 3.45 6.48 -6.62
C ASP A 52 3.26 6.91 -5.16
N LEU A 53 3.37 5.97 -4.22
CA LEU A 53 3.27 6.25 -2.79
C LEU A 53 4.50 6.98 -2.24
N LEU A 54 5.68 6.69 -2.78
CA LEU A 54 6.98 7.26 -2.36
C LEU A 54 7.41 8.48 -3.18
N SER A 55 6.53 9.03 -4.03
CA SER A 55 6.80 10.29 -4.75
C SER A 55 7.25 11.39 -3.79
N GLY A 56 8.36 12.07 -4.13
CA GLY A 56 8.86 13.24 -3.41
C GLY A 56 7.85 14.40 -3.40
N ASP A 57 7.09 14.55 -4.49
CA ASP A 57 5.96 15.47 -4.58
C ASP A 57 4.70 14.86 -3.93
N PRO A 58 4.17 15.43 -2.83
CA PRO A 58 2.98 14.92 -2.16
C PRO A 58 1.72 14.94 -3.02
N THR A 59 1.62 15.86 -3.99
CA THR A 59 0.43 16.03 -4.84
C THR A 59 0.27 14.91 -5.87
N LYS A 60 1.38 14.25 -6.23
CA LYS A 60 1.38 13.09 -7.13
C LYS A 60 0.97 11.79 -6.44
N ARG A 61 0.98 11.76 -5.10
CA ARG A 61 0.60 10.55 -4.35
C ARG A 61 -0.91 10.31 -4.49
N PRO A 62 -1.33 9.08 -4.84
CA PRO A 62 -2.75 8.79 -5.03
C PRO A 62 -3.51 8.88 -3.70
N SER A 63 -4.76 9.33 -3.73
CA SER A 63 -5.68 9.13 -2.60
C SER A 63 -5.99 7.64 -2.40
N SER A 64 -6.55 7.28 -1.24
CA SER A 64 -6.87 5.87 -0.92
C SER A 64 -7.87 5.32 -1.90
N SER A 65 -8.87 6.10 -2.25
CA SER A 65 -9.85 5.76 -3.27
C SER A 65 -9.18 5.53 -4.63
N LYS A 66 -8.27 6.42 -5.07
CA LYS A 66 -7.56 6.27 -6.35
C LYS A 66 -6.67 5.02 -6.37
N LEU A 67 -5.98 4.73 -5.27
CA LEU A 67 -5.14 3.53 -5.14
C LEU A 67 -5.98 2.25 -5.16
N LEU A 68 -7.05 2.19 -4.34
CA LEU A 68 -7.93 1.02 -4.26
C LEU A 68 -8.72 0.78 -5.55
N ASN A 69 -8.90 1.80 -6.39
CA ASN A 69 -9.54 1.67 -7.69
C ASN A 69 -8.67 0.99 -8.75
N ARG A 70 -7.38 0.73 -8.48
CA ARG A 70 -6.50 0.00 -9.41
C ARG A 70 -6.97 -1.47 -9.57
N PRO A 71 -6.81 -2.07 -10.77
CA PRO A 71 -7.24 -3.45 -11.02
C PRO A 71 -6.70 -4.45 -9.99
N VAL A 72 -5.41 -4.36 -9.66
CA VAL A 72 -4.75 -5.23 -8.68
C VAL A 72 -5.41 -5.13 -7.29
N CYS A 73 -5.70 -3.91 -6.82
CA CYS A 73 -6.35 -3.71 -5.53
C CYS A 73 -7.79 -4.21 -5.51
N LYS A 74 -8.56 -4.01 -6.59
CA LYS A 74 -9.93 -4.54 -6.71
C LYS A 74 -9.98 -6.07 -6.69
N LEU A 75 -9.01 -6.71 -7.34
CA LEU A 75 -8.86 -8.17 -7.31
C LEU A 75 -8.61 -8.65 -5.88
N PHE A 76 -7.62 -8.06 -5.20
CA PHE A 76 -7.31 -8.40 -3.81
C PHE A 76 -8.48 -8.14 -2.86
N MET A 77 -9.23 -7.05 -3.02
CA MET A 77 -10.41 -6.77 -2.19
C MET A 77 -11.50 -7.84 -2.32
N SER A 78 -11.62 -8.45 -3.49
CA SER A 78 -12.60 -9.53 -3.72
C SER A 78 -12.20 -10.80 -2.96
N GLY A 79 -10.91 -11.17 -2.97
CA GLY A 79 -10.38 -12.28 -2.18
C GLY A 79 -10.30 -11.99 -0.67
N LEU A 80 -10.12 -10.73 -0.27
CA LEU A 80 -10.02 -10.33 1.14
C LEU A 80 -11.28 -10.71 1.92
N LEU A 81 -12.46 -10.59 1.31
CA LEU A 81 -13.71 -10.97 1.97
C LEU A 81 -13.74 -12.47 2.27
N GLU A 82 -13.26 -13.30 1.33
CA GLU A 82 -13.16 -14.75 1.51
C GLU A 82 -12.16 -15.11 2.61
N ILE A 83 -11.02 -14.41 2.68
CA ILE A 83 -10.03 -14.58 3.75
C ILE A 83 -10.64 -14.26 5.12
N VAL A 84 -11.35 -13.14 5.23
CA VAL A 84 -11.99 -12.72 6.50
C VAL A 84 -13.05 -13.72 6.96
N GLN A 85 -13.73 -14.38 6.03
CA GLN A 85 -14.77 -15.38 6.33
C GLN A 85 -14.19 -16.75 6.67
N SER A 86 -13.11 -17.16 5.99
CA SER A 86 -12.51 -18.50 6.12
C SER A 86 -11.53 -18.61 7.28
N GLN A 87 -10.81 -17.55 7.63
CA GLN A 87 -9.77 -17.62 8.64
C GLN A 87 -10.33 -17.57 10.08
N PRO A 88 -9.89 -18.47 10.97
CA PRO A 88 -10.35 -18.50 12.37
C PRO A 88 -9.88 -17.29 13.17
N ALA A 89 -8.81 -16.61 12.72
CA ALA A 89 -8.30 -15.39 13.34
C ALA A 89 -9.34 -14.24 13.37
N PHE A 90 -10.29 -14.23 12.44
CA PHE A 90 -11.38 -13.26 12.42
C PHE A 90 -12.65 -13.93 12.95
N GLN A 91 -13.14 -13.53 14.12
CA GLN A 91 -14.32 -14.13 14.73
C GLN A 91 -15.21 -13.12 15.45
N GLY A 92 -16.48 -13.50 15.67
CA GLY A 92 -17.49 -12.68 16.33
C GLY A 92 -17.60 -11.28 15.72
N LYS A 93 -17.77 -10.27 16.59
CA LYS A 93 -17.97 -8.87 16.19
C LYS A 93 -16.86 -8.32 15.29
N LEU A 94 -15.63 -8.81 15.41
CA LEU A 94 -14.50 -8.37 14.58
C LEU A 94 -14.72 -8.76 13.11
N ARG A 95 -15.14 -10.01 12.87
CA ARG A 95 -15.43 -10.51 11.52
C ARG A 95 -16.57 -9.71 10.89
N ASP A 96 -17.63 -9.47 11.66
CA ASP A 96 -18.81 -8.74 11.18
C ASP A 96 -18.44 -7.30 10.79
N THR A 97 -17.68 -6.63 11.65
CA THR A 97 -17.22 -5.25 11.42
C THR A 97 -16.34 -5.15 10.18
N ILE A 98 -15.34 -6.02 10.04
CA ILE A 98 -14.43 -6.03 8.88
C ILE A 98 -15.23 -6.31 7.60
N THR A 99 -16.15 -7.28 7.63
CA THR A 99 -17.01 -7.63 6.50
C THR A 99 -17.87 -6.45 6.05
N GLU A 100 -18.48 -5.73 7.00
CA GLU A 100 -19.30 -4.57 6.70
C GLU A 100 -18.46 -3.44 6.08
N GLN A 101 -17.27 -3.17 6.61
CA GLN A 101 -16.37 -2.14 6.09
C GLN A 101 -15.85 -2.47 4.68
N ILE A 102 -15.52 -3.74 4.40
CA ILE A 102 -15.13 -4.18 3.05
C ILE A 102 -16.28 -3.97 2.06
N LYS A 103 -17.52 -4.35 2.42
CA LYS A 103 -18.70 -4.17 1.56
C LYS A 103 -18.97 -2.68 1.27
N LYS A 104 -18.94 -1.84 2.31
CA LYS A 104 -19.10 -0.38 2.19
C LYS A 104 -18.03 0.23 1.27
N THR A 105 -16.78 -0.17 1.45
CA THR A 105 -15.67 0.31 0.62
C THR A 105 -15.82 -0.12 -0.83
N LYS A 106 -16.24 -1.36 -1.10
CA LYS A 106 -16.51 -1.85 -2.46
C LYS A 106 -17.61 -1.03 -3.15
N GLN A 107 -18.71 -0.73 -2.45
CA GLN A 107 -19.80 0.10 -2.98
C GLN A 107 -19.34 1.53 -3.30
N MET A 108 -18.48 2.12 -2.47
CA MET A 108 -17.93 3.46 -2.70
C MET A 108 -17.04 3.53 -3.95
N LEU A 109 -16.31 2.45 -4.26
CA LEU A 109 -15.38 2.39 -5.41
C LEU A 109 -16.06 1.98 -6.73
N THR A 110 -17.36 1.67 -6.72
CA THR A 110 -18.13 1.28 -7.91
C THR A 110 -19.03 2.42 -8.42
N GLN A 111 -19.13 3.51 -7.67
CA GLN A 111 -19.77 4.78 -8.06
C GLN A 111 -18.74 5.70 -8.70
#